data_AF-A0A0W0ZYS9-F1
#
_entry.id   AF-A0A0W0ZYS9-F1
#
_cell.length_a   1.000
_cell.length_b   1.000
_cell.length_c   1.000
_cell.angle_alpha   90.00
_cell.angle_beta   90.00
_cell.angle_gamma   90.00
#
_symmetry.space_group_name_H-M   'P 1'
#
loop_
_entity.id
_entity.type
_entity.pdbx_description
1 polymer ?
#
loop_
_entity_poly.entity_id
_entity_poly.type
_entity_poly.pdbx_seq_one_letter_code
_entity_poly.pdbx_strand_id
1 'polypeptide(L)'
;MREHYKFFKEVNTFKAHVQMILNRLRKQKDPNLINAINLVIDGHFYNSFPAEIATLNTLLNHPEQFIKNINSEAKEEIQSEIKEMLNCFVTEFCDDAICSRTVFRI
;
A
#
# COMPACT_ATOMS: atom_id res chain seq x y z
N MET A 1 -16.25 -23.44 5.32
CA MET A 1 -14.84 -23.54 5.76
C MET A 1 -13.82 -23.35 4.64
N ARG A 2 -13.95 -24.02 3.48
CA ARG A 2 -12.94 -23.95 2.40
C ARG A 2 -12.85 -22.56 1.72
N GLU A 3 -13.97 -21.85 1.62
CA GLU A 3 -14.05 -20.50 1.05
C GLU A 3 -13.41 -19.44 1.95
N HIS A 4 -13.69 -19.46 3.26
CA HIS A 4 -13.03 -18.58 4.24
C HIS A 4 -11.50 -18.77 4.27
N TYR A 5 -11.01 -20.00 4.12
CA TYR A 5 -9.57 -20.25 4.06
C TYR A 5 -8.92 -19.69 2.78
N LYS A 6 -9.62 -19.80 1.64
CA LYS A 6 -9.16 -19.23 0.37
C LYS A 6 -9.12 -17.70 0.46
N PHE A 7 -10.19 -17.09 0.95
CA PHE A 7 -10.32 -15.66 1.23
C PHE A 7 -9.17 -15.15 2.11
N PHE A 8 -8.92 -15.81 3.24
CA PHE A 8 -7.82 -15.46 4.14
C PHE A 8 -6.45 -15.53 3.45
N LYS A 9 -6.22 -16.53 2.59
CA LYS A 9 -4.96 -16.66 1.85
C LYS A 9 -4.79 -15.56 0.81
N GLU A 10 -5.86 -15.18 0.12
CA GLU A 10 -5.88 -14.11 -0.89
C GLU A 10 -5.53 -12.75 -0.26
N VAL A 11 -6.23 -12.37 0.82
CA VAL A 11 -5.96 -11.13 1.58
C VAL A 11 -4.51 -11.08 2.09
N ASN A 12 -4.04 -12.15 2.75
CA ASN A 12 -2.67 -12.18 3.27
C ASN A 12 -1.60 -12.10 2.17
N THR A 13 -1.87 -12.64 0.98
CA THR A 13 -0.94 -12.57 -0.15
C THR A 13 -0.77 -11.11 -0.60
N PHE A 14 -1.88 -10.38 -0.74
CA PHE A 14 -1.85 -8.96 -1.09
C PHE A 14 -1.14 -8.13 0.00
N LYS A 15 -1.45 -8.35 1.28
CA LYS A 15 -0.78 -7.69 2.40
C LYS A 15 0.73 -7.91 2.37
N ALA A 16 1.19 -9.15 2.12
CA ALA A 16 2.62 -9.46 2.03
C ALA A 16 3.31 -8.71 0.86
N HIS A 17 2.66 -8.64 -0.31
CA HIS A 17 3.21 -7.91 -1.45
C HIS A 17 3.25 -6.40 -1.21
N VAL A 18 2.19 -5.82 -0.65
CA VAL A 18 2.15 -4.41 -0.28
C VAL A 18 3.23 -4.10 0.75
N GLN A 19 3.37 -4.90 1.80
CA GLN A 19 4.44 -4.72 2.80
C GLN A 19 5.84 -4.75 2.16
N MET A 20 6.08 -5.68 1.23
CA MET A 20 7.36 -5.76 0.52
C MET A 20 7.65 -4.48 -0.26
N ILE A 21 6.65 -3.93 -0.96
CA ILE A 21 6.80 -2.69 -1.74
C ILE A 21 7.04 -1.50 -0.79
N LEU A 22 6.24 -1.37 0.27
CA LEU A 22 6.41 -0.32 1.28
C LEU A 22 7.80 -0.33 1.91
N ASN A 23 8.33 -1.52 2.22
CA ASN A 23 9.70 -1.68 2.73
C ASN A 23 10.77 -1.23 1.72
N ARG A 24 10.53 -1.39 0.41
CA ARG A 24 11.43 -0.88 -0.63
C ARG A 24 11.35 0.64 -0.74
N LEU A 25 10.14 1.19 -0.75
CA LEU A 25 9.89 2.64 -0.78
C LEU A 25 10.53 3.33 0.42
N ARG A 26 10.39 2.76 1.63
CA ARG A 26 11.01 3.28 2.86
C ARG A 26 12.52 3.48 2.73
N LYS A 27 13.20 2.58 2.00
CA LYS A 27 14.66 2.67 1.79
C LYS A 27 15.06 3.79 0.82
N GLN A 28 14.17 4.23 -0.06
CA GLN A 28 14.44 5.30 -1.01
C GLN A 28 14.52 6.67 -0.32
N LYS A 29 13.90 6.82 0.86
CA LYS A 29 13.86 8.07 1.64
C LYS A 29 13.39 9.29 0.83
N ASP A 30 12.60 9.08 -0.21
CA ASP A 30 12.10 10.15 -1.06
C ASP A 30 10.93 10.88 -0.34
N PRO A 31 11.05 12.19 -0.07
CA PRO A 31 10.01 12.95 0.62
C PRO A 31 8.70 13.04 -0.18
N ASN A 32 8.73 12.80 -1.50
CA ASN A 32 7.53 12.84 -2.34
C ASN A 32 6.69 11.56 -2.25
N LEU A 33 7.20 10.50 -1.61
CA LEU A 33 6.50 9.22 -1.48
C LEU A 33 5.19 9.36 -0.72
N ILE A 34 5.15 10.18 0.33
CA ILE A 34 3.91 10.42 1.09
C ILE A 34 2.82 11.00 0.18
N ASN A 35 3.16 12.02 -0.61
CA ASN A 35 2.22 12.65 -1.52
C ASN A 35 1.73 11.65 -2.58
N ALA A 36 2.64 10.85 -3.14
CA ALA A 36 2.28 9.84 -4.14
C ALA A 36 1.36 8.76 -3.55
N ILE A 37 1.63 8.29 -2.32
CA ILE A 37 0.80 7.29 -1.64
C ILE A 37 -0.57 7.86 -1.28
N ASN A 38 -0.65 9.09 -0.77
CA ASN A 38 -1.93 9.75 -0.48
C ASN A 38 -2.79 9.87 -1.74
N LEU A 39 -2.19 10.26 -2.87
CA LEU A 39 -2.91 10.30 -4.14
C LEU A 39 -3.45 8.92 -4.54
N VAL A 40 -2.69 7.84 -4.34
CA VAL A 40 -3.17 6.47 -4.59
C VAL A 40 -4.34 6.09 -3.67
N ILE A 41 -4.29 6.46 -2.38
CA ILE A 41 -5.37 6.21 -1.42
C ILE A 41 -6.66 6.93 -1.85
N ASP A 42 -6.53 8.17 -2.31
CA ASP A 42 -7.64 9.01 -2.80
C ASP A 42 -8.17 8.58 -4.18
N GLY A 43 -7.54 7.58 -4.82
CA GLY A 43 -7.93 7.08 -6.13
C GLY A 43 -7.40 7.90 -7.31
N HIS A 44 -6.43 8.78 -7.08
CA HIS A 44 -5.73 9.53 -8.10
C HIS A 44 -4.46 8.80 -8.55
N PHE A 45 -4.38 8.49 -9.85
CA PHE A 45 -3.22 7.83 -10.45
C PHE A 45 -2.63 8.65 -11.59
N TYR A 46 -1.30 8.82 -11.57
CA TYR A 46 -0.56 9.55 -12.60
C TYR A 46 0.46 8.61 -13.26
N ASN A 47 0.52 8.64 -14.59
CA ASN A 47 1.46 7.81 -15.37
C ASN A 47 2.94 8.12 -15.08
N SER A 48 3.24 9.26 -14.46
CA SER A 48 4.58 9.64 -14.03
C SER A 48 5.00 9.03 -12.69
N PHE A 49 4.13 8.27 -12.03
CA PHE A 49 4.47 7.64 -10.76
C PHE A 49 5.56 6.57 -10.90
N PRO A 50 6.41 6.41 -9.86
CA PRO A 50 7.36 5.30 -9.81
C PRO A 50 6.67 3.95 -9.97
N ALA A 51 7.39 2.97 -10.51
CA ALA A 51 6.86 1.63 -10.78
C ALA A 51 6.28 0.97 -9.52
N GLU A 52 6.88 1.20 -8.36
CA GLU A 52 6.40 0.73 -7.07
C GLU A 52 5.02 1.34 -6.70
N ILE A 53 4.83 2.64 -6.92
CA ILE A 53 3.56 3.32 -6.66
C ILE A 53 2.49 2.86 -7.65
N ALA A 54 2.85 2.67 -8.92
CA ALA A 54 1.96 2.07 -9.91
C ALA A 54 1.51 0.66 -9.51
N THR A 55 2.44 -0.15 -8.98
CA THR A 55 2.12 -1.49 -8.49
C THR A 55 1.18 -1.44 -7.28
N LEU A 56 1.37 -0.50 -6.34
CA LEU A 56 0.46 -0.30 -5.22
C LEU A 56 -0.95 0.07 -5.69
N ASN A 57 -1.07 0.97 -6.68
CA ASN A 57 -2.34 1.33 -7.27
C ASN A 57 -3.05 0.12 -7.90
N THR A 58 -2.32 -0.73 -8.63
CA THR A 58 -2.89 -1.95 -9.22
C THR A 58 -3.33 -2.95 -8.15
N LEU A 59 -2.52 -3.17 -7.10
CA LEU A 59 -2.88 -4.07 -6.00
C LEU A 59 -4.12 -3.59 -5.24
N LEU A 60 -4.26 -2.27 -5.06
CA LEU A 60 -5.37 -1.65 -4.36
C LEU A 60 -6.67 -1.67 -5.18
N ASN A 61 -6.61 -1.25 -6.44
CA ASN A 61 -7.81 -0.95 -7.24
C ASN A 61 -8.17 -2.08 -8.23
N HIS A 62 -7.21 -2.93 -8.56
CA HIS A 62 -7.35 -3.98 -9.57
C HIS A 62 -6.90 -5.38 -9.10
N PRO A 63 -7.36 -5.88 -7.94
CA PRO A 63 -6.99 -7.22 -7.47
C PRO A 63 -7.42 -8.34 -8.43
N GLU A 64 -8.43 -8.10 -9.27
CA GLU A 64 -8.88 -9.01 -10.33
C GLU A 64 -7.80 -9.34 -11.37
N GLN A 65 -6.77 -8.50 -11.51
CA GLN A 65 -5.64 -8.78 -12.42
C GLN A 65 -4.77 -9.93 -11.93
N PHE A 66 -4.78 -10.22 -10.62
CA PHE A 66 -3.98 -11.27 -9.99
C PHE A 66 -4.81 -12.50 -9.62
N ILE A 67 -6.06 -12.31 -9.23
CA ILE A 67 -6.98 -13.39 -8.86
C ILE A 67 -8.19 -13.34 -9.79
N LYS A 68 -8.23 -14.28 -10.74
CA LYS A 68 -9.40 -14.46 -11.61
C LYS A 68 -10.61 -14.90 -10.79
N ASN A 69 -11.76 -14.31 -11.06
CA ASN A 69 -13.03 -14.58 -10.38
C ASN A 69 -12.97 -14.34 -8.87
N ILE A 70 -12.21 -13.33 -8.43
CA ILE A 70 -12.30 -12.83 -7.06
C ILE A 70 -13.72 -12.36 -6.78
N ASN A 71 -14.28 -12.72 -5.62
CA ASN A 71 -15.61 -12.26 -5.23
C ASN A 71 -15.55 -10.79 -4.75
N SER A 72 -16.69 -10.10 -4.79
CA SER A 72 -16.75 -8.67 -4.43
C SER A 72 -16.35 -8.41 -2.98
N GLU A 73 -16.73 -9.31 -2.07
CA GLU A 73 -16.39 -9.22 -0.65
C GLU A 73 -14.87 -9.28 -0.41
N ALA A 74 -14.15 -10.19 -1.08
CA ALA A 74 -12.68 -10.24 -1.00
C ALA A 74 -12.03 -9.03 -1.64
N LYS A 75 -12.61 -8.49 -2.71
CA LYS A 75 -12.11 -7.27 -3.32
C LYS A 75 -12.22 -6.08 -2.35
N GLU A 76 -13.36 -5.93 -1.67
CA GLU A 76 -13.57 -4.89 -0.67
C GLU A 76 -12.64 -5.06 0.54
N GLU A 77 -12.48 -6.28 1.04
CA GLU A 77 -11.58 -6.58 2.17
C GLU A 77 -10.12 -6.28 1.81
N ILE A 78 -9.66 -6.75 0.65
CA ILE A 78 -8.31 -6.44 0.14
C ILE A 78 -8.13 -4.93 0.02
N GLN A 79 -9.11 -4.22 -0.55
CA GLN A 79 -9.01 -2.78 -0.71
C GLN A 79 -8.92 -2.07 0.65
N SER A 80 -9.73 -2.47 1.62
CA SER A 80 -9.74 -1.93 2.98
C SER A 80 -8.40 -2.14 3.68
N GLU A 81 -7.92 -3.38 3.70
CA GLU A 81 -6.65 -3.78 4.31
C GLU A 81 -5.45 -3.07 3.69
N ILE A 82 -5.41 -2.95 2.35
CA ILE A 82 -4.33 -2.22 1.68
C ILE A 82 -4.40 -0.74 2.03
N LYS A 83 -5.58 -0.11 2.04
CA LYS A 83 -5.72 1.31 2.45
C LYS A 83 -5.23 1.53 3.87
N GLU A 84 -5.57 0.64 4.80
CA GLU A 84 -5.10 0.72 6.18
C GLU A 84 -3.56 0.65 6.23
N MET A 85 -2.94 -0.32 5.55
CA MET A 85 -1.49 -0.43 5.48
C MET A 85 -0.82 0.82 4.88
N LEU A 86 -1.39 1.40 3.83
CA LEU A 86 -0.87 2.63 3.21
C LEU A 86 -0.99 3.83 4.17
N ASN A 87 -2.12 3.97 4.87
CA ASN A 87 -2.31 5.01 5.87
C ASN A 87 -1.31 4.87 7.03
N CYS A 88 -1.15 3.66 7.59
CA CYS A 88 -0.15 3.39 8.63
C CYS A 88 1.25 3.77 8.17
N PHE A 89 1.61 3.40 6.93
CA PHE A 89 2.90 3.77 6.36
C PHE A 89 3.10 5.27 6.28
N VAL A 90 2.10 6.03 5.81
CA VAL A 90 2.17 7.49 5.73
C VAL A 90 2.36 8.10 7.11
N THR A 91 1.60 7.64 8.13
CA THR A 91 1.74 8.11 9.51
C THR A 91 3.14 7.82 10.07
N GLU A 92 3.60 6.56 10.00
CA GLU A 92 4.93 6.16 10.49
C GLU A 92 6.05 6.95 9.80
N PHE A 93 5.97 7.11 8.48
CA PHE A 93 7.01 7.79 7.71
C PHE A 93 7.04 9.31 7.98
N CYS A 94 5.88 9.91 8.26
CA CYS A 94 5.82 11.30 8.75
C CYS A 94 6.50 11.43 10.12
N ASP A 95 6.20 10.53 11.05
CA ASP A 95 6.76 10.55 12.40
C ASP A 95 8.29 10.35 12.39
N ASP A 96 8.80 9.42 11.57
CA ASP A 96 10.25 9.21 11.36
C ASP A 96 10.93 10.46 10.77
N ALA A 97 10.29 11.12 9.81
CA ALA A 97 10.81 12.34 9.20
C ALA A 97 10.84 13.52 10.19
N ILE A 98 9.86 13.61 11.09
CA ILE A 98 9.80 14.61 12.17
C ILE A 98 10.87 14.32 13.22
N CYS A 99 11.00 13.07 13.67
CA CYS A 99 12.00 12.65 14.66
C CYS A 99 13.43 12.78 14.14
N SER A 100 13.66 12.58 12.85
CA SER A 100 14.99 12.79 12.26
C SER A 100 15.38 14.28 12.17
N ARG A 101 14.43 15.22 12.18
CA ARG A 101 14.73 16.67 12.13
C ARG A 101 15.11 17.26 13.49
N THR A 102 14.65 16.67 14.59
CA THR A 102 14.98 17.12 15.95
C THR A 102 16.42 16.77 16.36
N VAL A 103 17.01 15.72 15.80
CA VAL A 103 18.39 15.29 16.15
C VAL A 103 19.47 16.22 15.57
N PHE A 104 19.19 17.00 14.52
CA PHE A 104 20.14 17.94 13.90
C PHE A 104 20.09 19.36 14.47
N ARG A 105 19.37 19.59 15.57
CA ARG A 105 19.35 20.87 16.30
C ARG A 105 19.97 20.71 17.69
N ILE A 106 21.28 20.46 17.75
CA ILE A 106 22.10 20.69 18.94
C ILE A 106 23.40 21.35 18.50
#